data_AF-A0A0S8J3M3-F1
#
_entry.id   AF-A0A0S8J3M3-F1
#
_cell.length_a   1.000
_cell.length_b   1.000
_cell.length_c   1.000
_cell.angle_alpha   90.00
_cell.angle_beta   90.00
_cell.angle_gamma   90.00
#
_symmetry.space_group_name_H-M   'P 1'
#
loop_
_entity.id
_entity.type
_entity.pdbx_description
1 polymer ?
#
loop_
_entity_poly.entity_id
_entity_poly.type
_entity_poly.pdbx_seq_one_letter_code
_entity_poly.pdbx_strand_id
1 'polypeptide(L)'
;MNCKKIRKLILNYWDLTGEEKKALDQHLRDCPLCAKEFDFYNNSIEMIKNSFKFEAGENFWELYESVLSHKLSNISAKNRILNWLDDFFQFLKTPILGPLPAYVFSILIFLFVLLGLYPAFHSRTLSEGFENNLVINDEEIFSSIDDGGVTIYSVDKK
;
A
#
# COMPACT_ATOMS: atom_id res chain seq x y z
N MET A 1 -25.10 32.06 25.52
CA MET A 1 -24.96 30.70 26.09
C MET A 1 -24.96 30.81 27.63
N ASN A 2 -25.56 29.88 28.37
CA ASN A 2 -25.68 29.98 29.83
C ASN A 2 -24.38 29.48 30.52
N CYS A 3 -23.77 30.28 31.39
CA CYS A 3 -22.52 29.95 32.10
C CYS A 3 -22.59 28.61 32.85
N LYS A 4 -23.78 28.22 33.33
CA LYS A 4 -23.98 26.92 34.01
C LYS A 4 -23.73 25.72 33.10
N LYS A 5 -24.06 25.83 31.81
CA LYS A 5 -23.82 24.75 30.83
C LYS A 5 -22.32 24.68 30.47
N ILE A 6 -21.69 25.84 30.31
CA ILE A 6 -20.26 25.98 30.01
C ILE A 6 -19.39 25.34 31.09
N ARG A 7 -19.76 25.49 32.36
CA ARG A 7 -19.01 24.87 33.47
C ARG A 7 -18.85 23.35 33.34
N LYS A 8 -19.85 22.67 32.76
CA LYS A 8 -19.74 21.22 32.48
C LYS A 8 -18.76 20.94 31.34
N LEU A 9 -18.76 21.79 30.30
CA LEU A 9 -17.84 21.68 29.18
C LEU A 9 -16.39 21.94 29.61
N ILE A 10 -16.16 22.89 30.53
CA ILE A 10 -14.83 23.15 31.11
C ILE A 10 -14.25 21.90 31.77
N LEU A 11 -15.05 21.18 32.55
CA LEU A 11 -14.60 19.96 33.25
C LEU A 11 -14.20 18.83 32.28
N ASN A 12 -14.84 18.78 31.11
CA ASN A 12 -14.59 17.76 30.10
C ASN A 12 -13.73 18.27 28.94
N TYR A 13 -13.01 19.39 29.12
CA TYR A 13 -12.33 20.10 28.02
C TYR A 13 -11.44 19.21 27.16
N TRP A 14 -10.70 18.29 27.79
CA TRP A 14 -9.78 17.37 27.12
C TRP A 14 -10.47 16.33 26.23
N ASP A 15 -11.75 16.06 26.48
CA ASP A 15 -12.57 15.09 25.74
C ASP A 15 -13.49 15.76 24.70
N LEU A 16 -13.54 17.10 24.67
CA LEU A 16 -14.40 17.83 23.73
C LEU A 16 -13.85 17.76 22.30
N THR A 17 -14.74 17.48 21.35
CA THR A 17 -14.44 17.46 19.92
C THR A 17 -15.46 18.27 19.11
N GLY A 18 -15.04 18.74 17.93
CA GLY A 18 -15.95 19.37 16.96
C GLY A 18 -16.64 20.66 17.44
N GLU A 19 -17.97 20.66 17.43
CA GLU A 19 -18.81 21.84 17.67
C GLU A 19 -18.82 22.30 19.13
N GLU A 20 -18.72 21.36 20.07
CA GLU A 20 -18.75 21.67 21.51
C GLU A 20 -17.54 22.50 21.93
N LYS A 21 -16.37 22.16 21.36
CA LYS A 21 -15.13 22.90 21.58
C LYS A 21 -15.23 24.33 21.02
N LYS A 22 -15.77 24.49 19.80
CA LYS A 22 -15.99 25.81 19.20
C LYS A 22 -16.96 26.66 20.04
N ALA A 23 -18.03 26.05 20.56
CA ALA A 23 -19.01 26.74 21.39
C ALA A 23 -18.42 27.19 22.73
N LEU A 24 -17.56 26.36 23.33
CA LEU A 24 -16.80 26.72 24.52
C LEU A 24 -15.82 27.86 24.24
N ASP A 25 -14.98 27.74 23.21
CA ASP A 25 -13.99 28.75 22.84
C ASP A 25 -14.64 30.12 22.55
N GLN A 26 -15.78 30.11 21.85
CA GLN A 26 -16.56 31.32 21.61
C GLN A 26 -17.05 31.93 22.92
N HIS A 27 -17.58 31.12 23.85
CA HIS A 27 -18.06 31.64 25.12
C HIS A 27 -16.93 32.19 26.00
N LEU A 28 -15.75 31.58 26.00
CA LEU A 28 -14.60 32.06 26.75
C LEU A 28 -14.14 33.45 26.24
N ARG A 29 -14.30 33.74 24.95
CA ARG A 29 -14.04 35.08 24.38
C ARG A 29 -15.08 36.10 24.85
N ASP A 30 -16.34 35.69 24.92
CA ASP A 30 -17.46 36.58 25.23
C ASP A 30 -17.65 36.80 26.75
N CYS A 31 -17.16 35.88 27.59
CA CYS A 31 -17.38 35.88 29.03
C CYS A 31 -16.06 35.81 29.84
N PRO A 32 -15.54 36.95 30.34
CA PRO A 32 -14.26 36.98 31.05
C PRO A 32 -14.26 36.24 32.39
N LEU A 33 -15.42 36.10 33.03
CA LEU A 33 -15.54 35.32 34.27
C LEU A 33 -15.30 33.82 34.01
N CYS A 34 -15.91 33.28 32.96
CA CYS A 34 -15.71 31.89 32.56
C CYS A 34 -14.30 31.65 32.01
N ALA A 35 -13.70 32.64 31.31
CA ALA A 35 -12.31 32.58 30.91
C ALA A 35 -11.37 32.44 32.11
N LYS A 36 -11.55 33.28 33.14
CA LYS A 36 -10.73 33.22 34.35
C LYS A 36 -10.89 31.90 35.11
N GLU A 37 -12.10 31.36 35.20
CA GLU A 37 -12.34 30.04 35.79
C GLU A 37 -11.65 28.92 34.98
N PHE A 38 -11.70 28.99 33.66
CA PHE A 38 -11.05 28.03 32.77
C PHE A 38 -9.52 28.08 32.90
N ASP A 39 -8.94 29.28 32.94
CA ASP A 39 -7.50 29.46 33.14
C ASP A 39 -7.04 28.90 34.49
N PHE A 40 -7.81 29.17 35.56
CA PHE A 40 -7.54 28.61 36.88
C PHE A 40 -7.57 27.08 36.88
N TYR A 41 -8.55 26.48 36.20
CA TYR A 41 -8.66 25.04 36.05
C TYR A 41 -7.44 24.45 35.30
N ASN A 42 -7.06 25.04 34.16
CA ASN A 42 -5.90 24.59 33.38
C ASN A 42 -4.59 24.68 34.17
N ASN A 43 -4.37 25.80 34.86
CA ASN A 43 -3.20 25.97 35.71
C ASN A 43 -3.16 24.90 36.81
N SER A 44 -4.30 24.58 37.42
CA SER A 44 -4.38 23.53 38.44
C SER A 44 -4.01 22.15 37.87
N ILE A 45 -4.50 21.81 36.67
CA ILE A 45 -4.14 20.57 35.99
C ILE A 45 -2.65 20.55 35.62
N GLU A 46 -2.10 21.67 35.17
CA GLU A 46 -0.68 21.78 34.85
C GLU A 46 0.20 21.60 36.09
N MET A 47 -0.16 22.19 37.23
CA MET A 47 0.54 21.98 38.50
C MET A 47 0.54 20.50 38.92
N ILE A 48 -0.59 19.81 38.74
CA ILE A 48 -0.70 18.37 38.99
C ILE A 48 0.19 17.58 38.02
N LYS A 49 0.18 17.90 36.72
CA LYS A 49 1.06 17.24 35.74
C LYS A 49 2.54 17.43 36.09
N ASN A 50 2.91 18.62 36.54
CA ASN A 50 4.27 18.95 36.91
C ASN A 50 4.72 18.29 38.23
N SER A 51 3.80 17.95 39.14
CA SER A 51 4.12 17.18 40.33
C SER A 51 4.29 15.68 40.04
N PHE A 52 3.63 15.17 39.01
CA PHE A 52 3.81 13.80 38.51
C PHE A 52 5.06 13.64 37.63
N LYS A 53 6.22 14.13 38.07
CA LYS A 53 7.51 13.76 37.48
C LYS A 53 7.79 12.31 37.85
N PHE A 54 7.37 11.39 36.98
CA PHE A 54 7.70 9.99 37.11
C PHE A 54 9.17 9.80 36.76
N GLU A 55 10.00 9.55 37.77
CA GLU A 55 11.35 9.06 37.59
C GLU A 55 11.28 7.54 37.45
N ALA A 56 11.44 7.06 36.22
CA ALA A 56 11.54 5.64 35.94
C ALA A 56 12.82 5.09 36.61
N GLY A 57 12.70 4.04 37.42
CA GLY A 57 13.87 3.35 37.98
C GLY A 57 14.76 2.77 36.88
N GLU A 58 16.03 2.49 37.19
CA GLU A 58 17.06 2.06 36.23
C GLU A 58 16.60 0.91 35.32
N ASN A 59 15.83 -0.04 35.86
CA ASN A 59 15.37 -1.24 35.14
C ASN A 59 13.93 -1.14 34.61
N PHE A 60 13.28 0.02 34.70
CA PHE A 60 11.87 0.18 34.30
C PHE A 60 11.65 -0.15 32.82
N TRP A 61 12.52 0.35 31.95
CA TRP A 61 12.39 0.18 30.50
C TRP A 61 12.65 -1.26 30.06
N GLU A 62 13.62 -1.93 30.67
CA GLU A 62 13.91 -3.35 30.38
C GLU A 62 12.71 -4.24 30.74
N LEU A 63 12.11 -4.02 31.90
CA LEU A 63 10.90 -4.73 32.32
C LEU A 63 9.71 -4.37 31.42
N TYR A 64 9.54 -3.09 31.09
CA TYR A 64 8.46 -2.64 30.22
C TYR A 64 8.57 -3.24 28.81
N GLU A 65 9.77 -3.27 28.23
CA GLU A 65 10.03 -3.84 26.91
C GLU A 65 9.74 -5.33 26.87
N SER A 66 10.12 -6.09 27.91
CA SER A 66 9.81 -7.52 27.99
C SER A 66 8.30 -7.80 28.00
N VAL A 67 7.52 -6.99 28.71
CA VAL A 67 6.05 -7.11 28.77
C VAL A 67 5.41 -6.63 27.47
N LEU A 68 5.91 -5.54 26.90
CA LEU A 68 5.39 -4.94 25.68
C LEU A 68 5.65 -5.84 24.48
N SER A 69 6.86 -6.38 24.34
CA SER A 69 7.24 -7.28 23.26
C SER A 69 6.38 -8.54 23.26
N HIS A 70 6.09 -9.14 24.42
CA HIS A 70 5.18 -10.30 24.50
C HIS A 70 3.74 -9.94 24.10
N LYS A 71 3.26 -8.73 24.42
CA LYS A 71 1.92 -8.28 24.02
C LYS A 71 1.84 -7.93 22.54
N LEU A 72 2.90 -7.33 21.98
CA LEU A 72 2.97 -6.95 20.57
C LEU A 72 3.26 -8.14 19.65
N SER A 73 4.06 -9.12 20.07
CA SER A 73 4.35 -10.32 19.28
C SER A 73 3.11 -11.20 19.10
N ASN A 74 2.13 -11.08 20.01
CA ASN A 74 0.85 -11.76 19.92
C ASN A 74 -0.17 -11.04 19.02
N ILE A 75 0.15 -9.83 18.54
CA ILE A 75 -0.56 -9.23 17.42
C ILE A 75 -0.09 -9.96 16.18
N SER A 76 -0.78 -11.06 15.90
CA SER A 76 -0.55 -11.96 14.78
C SER A 76 -0.12 -11.17 13.55
N ALA A 77 1.04 -11.52 12.97
CA ALA A 77 1.51 -10.96 11.71
C ALA A 77 0.41 -10.99 10.62
N LYS A 78 -0.57 -11.89 10.74
CA LYS A 78 -1.77 -11.95 9.93
C LYS A 78 -2.63 -10.68 10.01
N ASN A 79 -2.83 -10.11 11.19
CA ASN A 79 -3.57 -8.87 11.37
C ASN A 79 -2.79 -7.67 10.80
N ARG A 80 -1.45 -7.72 10.86
CA ARG A 80 -0.60 -6.71 10.21
C ARG A 80 -0.69 -6.77 8.69
N ILE A 81 -0.74 -7.97 8.10
CA ILE A 81 -0.93 -8.19 6.66
C ILE A 81 -2.36 -7.80 6.24
N LEU A 82 -3.37 -8.16 7.02
CA LEU A 82 -4.77 -7.79 6.75
C LEU A 82 -4.97 -6.28 6.77
N ASN A 83 -4.43 -5.59 7.77
CA ASN A 83 -4.51 -4.13 7.83
C ASN A 83 -3.74 -3.48 6.68
N TRP A 84 -2.57 -4.01 6.30
CA TRP A 84 -1.83 -3.52 5.14
C TRP A 84 -2.59 -3.73 3.80
N LEU A 85 -3.27 -4.86 3.64
CA LEU A 85 -4.14 -5.10 2.49
C LEU A 85 -5.34 -4.15 2.49
N ASP A 86 -5.98 -3.93 3.63
CA ASP A 86 -7.09 -2.99 3.75
C ASP A 86 -6.67 -1.55 3.41
N ASP A 87 -5.49 -1.11 3.86
CA ASP A 87 -4.92 0.19 3.51
C ASP A 87 -4.60 0.28 2.02
N PHE A 88 -4.08 -0.80 1.41
CA PHE A 88 -3.83 -0.86 -0.03
C PHE A 88 -5.14 -0.80 -0.84
N PHE A 89 -6.18 -1.50 -0.40
CA PHE A 89 -7.51 -1.43 -1.01
C PHE A 89 -8.18 -0.08 -0.80
N GLN A 90 -7.98 0.57 0.34
CA GLN A 90 -8.46 1.94 0.56
C GLN A 90 -7.74 2.93 -0.34
N PHE A 91 -6.42 2.80 -0.51
CA PHE A 91 -5.65 3.62 -1.46
C PHE A 91 -6.15 3.43 -2.90
N LEU A 92 -6.43 2.19 -3.31
CA LEU A 92 -7.06 1.87 -4.60
C LEU A 92 -8.48 2.45 -4.74
N LYS A 93 -9.21 2.55 -3.63
CA LYS A 93 -10.57 3.11 -3.60
C LYS A 93 -10.59 4.63 -3.52
N THR A 94 -9.55 5.28 -3.01
CA THR A 94 -9.48 6.74 -2.93
C THR A 94 -9.26 7.33 -4.32
N PRO A 95 -10.21 8.13 -4.86
CA PRO A 95 -10.15 8.66 -6.21
C PRO A 95 -9.22 9.89 -6.24
N ILE A 96 -7.91 9.67 -6.22
CA ILE A 96 -6.94 10.78 -6.22
C ILE A 96 -6.70 11.31 -7.65
N LEU A 97 -6.97 10.52 -8.70
CA LEU A 97 -6.91 10.99 -10.09
C LEU A 97 -8.00 10.35 -10.98
N GLY A 98 -9.14 11.04 -11.17
CA GLY A 98 -10.09 10.78 -12.26
C GLY A 98 -10.98 9.52 -12.14
N PRO A 99 -11.87 9.25 -13.13
CA PRO A 99 -12.83 8.17 -13.06
C PRO A 99 -12.12 6.80 -13.00
N LEU A 100 -12.25 6.15 -11.83
CA LEU A 100 -11.79 4.81 -11.47
C LEU A 100 -11.86 3.72 -12.55
N PRO A 101 -12.86 3.64 -13.46
CA PRO A 101 -12.88 2.56 -14.45
C PRO A 101 -11.65 2.55 -15.36
N ALA A 102 -11.11 3.70 -15.77
CA ALA A 102 -10.13 3.74 -16.86
C ALA A 102 -8.80 3.03 -16.50
N TYR A 103 -8.29 3.22 -15.29
CA TYR A 103 -7.02 2.60 -14.88
C TYR A 103 -7.17 1.10 -14.66
N VAL A 104 -8.27 0.66 -14.04
CA VAL A 104 -8.55 -0.77 -13.83
C VAL A 104 -8.69 -1.48 -15.18
N PHE A 105 -9.40 -0.88 -16.14
CA PHE A 105 -9.50 -1.41 -17.50
C PHE A 105 -8.15 -1.40 -18.22
N SER A 106 -7.32 -0.35 -18.05
CA SER A 106 -5.99 -0.31 -18.69
C SER A 106 -5.05 -1.41 -18.17
N ILE A 107 -5.09 -1.70 -16.86
CA ILE A 107 -4.27 -2.77 -16.25
C ILE A 107 -4.78 -4.14 -16.71
N LEU A 108 -6.10 -4.35 -16.75
CA LEU A 108 -6.68 -5.59 -17.25
C LEU A 108 -6.35 -5.83 -18.72
N ILE A 109 -6.45 -4.80 -19.57
CA ILE A 109 -6.08 -4.87 -20.99
C ILE A 109 -4.59 -5.17 -21.13
N PHE A 110 -3.73 -4.51 -20.35
CA PHE A 110 -2.29 -4.78 -20.37
C PHE A 110 -1.97 -6.23 -19.98
N LEU A 111 -2.59 -6.74 -18.92
CA LEU A 111 -2.46 -8.15 -18.52
C LEU A 111 -2.93 -9.11 -19.62
N PHE A 112 -4.05 -8.80 -20.28
CA PHE A 112 -4.58 -9.61 -21.37
C PHE A 112 -3.66 -9.63 -22.59
N VAL A 113 -3.09 -8.48 -22.95
CA VAL A 113 -2.10 -8.36 -24.04
C VAL A 113 -0.84 -9.14 -23.67
N LEU A 114 -0.37 -9.03 -22.43
CA LEU A 114 0.84 -9.72 -21.98
C LEU A 114 0.66 -11.24 -21.94
N LEU A 115 -0.50 -11.73 -21.49
CA LEU A 115 -0.88 -13.14 -21.53
C LEU A 115 -1.11 -13.65 -22.97
N GLY A 116 -1.75 -12.85 -23.82
CA GLY A 116 -2.01 -13.21 -25.22
C GLY A 116 -0.75 -13.23 -26.09
N LEU A 117 0.23 -12.36 -25.81
CA LEU A 117 1.52 -12.33 -26.51
C LEU A 117 2.55 -13.29 -25.92
N TYR A 118 2.31 -13.84 -24.71
CA TYR A 118 3.19 -14.83 -24.08
C TYR A 118 3.60 -15.99 -25.01
N PRO A 119 2.69 -16.66 -25.75
CA PRO A 119 3.08 -17.74 -26.66
C PRO A 119 3.90 -17.27 -27.87
N ALA A 120 3.78 -16.01 -28.29
CA ALA A 120 4.56 -15.47 -29.42
C ALA A 120 6.04 -15.26 -29.05
N PHE A 121 6.35 -15.06 -27.77
CA PHE A 121 7.73 -14.91 -27.28
C PHE A 121 8.35 -16.24 -26.81
N HIS A 122 7.54 -17.26 -26.54
CA HIS A 122 8.01 -18.59 -26.15
C HIS A 122 8.17 -19.59 -27.31
N SER A 123 7.82 -19.22 -28.55
CA SER A 123 7.89 -20.12 -29.72
C SER A 123 9.30 -20.26 -30.35
N ARG A 124 10.37 -19.79 -29.70
CA ARG A 124 11.74 -19.83 -30.26
C ARG A 124 12.63 -21.01 -29.83
N THR A 125 12.07 -22.06 -29.24
CA THR A 125 12.87 -23.25 -28.91
C THR A 125 12.08 -24.53 -29.21
N LEU A 126 12.03 -24.90 -30.49
CA LEU A 126 12.18 -26.28 -31.01
C LEU A 126 11.84 -26.22 -32.51
N SER A 127 12.83 -25.90 -33.35
CA SER A 127 12.80 -26.37 -34.73
C SER A 127 13.18 -27.85 -34.70
N GLU A 128 12.20 -28.71 -34.39
CA GLU A 128 12.31 -30.11 -34.81
C GLU A 128 12.43 -30.09 -36.34
N GLY A 129 13.54 -30.67 -36.82
CA GLY A 129 13.92 -30.64 -38.22
C GLY A 129 12.77 -31.11 -39.10
N PHE A 130 12.50 -30.35 -40.15
CA PHE A 130 11.60 -30.77 -41.21
C PHE A 130 12.21 -32.03 -41.84
N GLU A 131 11.69 -33.22 -41.51
CA GLU A 131 12.05 -34.45 -42.22
C GLU A 131 11.53 -34.35 -43.65
N ASN A 132 12.43 -33.95 -44.55
CA ASN A 132 12.15 -33.83 -45.96
C ASN A 132 12.21 -35.23 -46.59
N ASN A 133 11.06 -35.86 -46.79
CA ASN A 133 10.92 -37.14 -47.52
C ASN A 133 11.07 -36.93 -49.04
N LEU A 134 12.17 -36.30 -49.47
CA LEU A 134 12.53 -36.22 -50.87
C LEU A 134 13.21 -37.53 -51.27
N VAL A 135 12.48 -38.38 -51.98
CA VAL A 135 13.01 -39.57 -52.64
C VAL A 135 13.80 -39.09 -53.87
N ILE A 136 15.13 -39.04 -53.75
CA ILE A 136 16.04 -38.72 -54.85
C ILE A 136 16.16 -39.98 -55.73
N ASN A 137 15.77 -39.88 -57.00
CA ASN A 137 16.04 -40.92 -58.00
C ASN A 137 17.50 -40.78 -58.47
N ASP A 138 18.27 -41.85 -58.31
CA ASP A 138 19.75 -41.94 -58.40
C ASP A 138 20.40 -41.70 -59.78
N GLU A 139 19.76 -41.01 -60.74
CA GLU A 139 20.32 -40.91 -62.11
C GLU A 139 20.95 -39.56 -62.50
N GLU A 140 20.90 -38.52 -61.65
CA GLU A 140 21.57 -37.24 -61.95
C GLU A 140 22.40 -36.72 -60.76
N ILE A 141 23.66 -36.35 -61.02
CA ILE A 141 24.63 -35.89 -60.02
C ILE A 141 24.29 -34.45 -59.63
N PHE A 142 23.64 -34.26 -58.49
CA PHE A 142 23.42 -32.93 -57.90
C PHE A 142 24.49 -32.64 -56.84
N SER A 143 25.14 -31.47 -56.93
CA SER A 143 25.92 -30.93 -55.81
C SER A 143 25.05 -29.97 -55.00
N SER A 144 24.95 -30.18 -53.70
CA SER A 144 24.32 -29.23 -52.78
C SER A 144 25.37 -28.48 -51.98
N ILE A 145 25.15 -27.17 -51.81
CA ILE A 145 25.91 -26.32 -50.89
C ILE A 145 24.88 -25.67 -49.97
N ASP A 146 25.12 -25.73 -48.66
CA ASP A 146 24.19 -25.28 -47.63
C ASP A 146 24.75 -24.05 -46.90
N ASP A 147 24.10 -22.89 -47.06
CA ASP A 147 24.57 -21.59 -46.55
C ASP A 147 23.82 -21.15 -45.27
N GLY A 148 23.36 -22.11 -44.46
CA GLY A 148 22.83 -21.84 -43.12
C GLY A 148 21.44 -21.19 -43.08
N GLY A 149 20.69 -21.25 -44.18
CA GLY A 149 19.30 -20.78 -44.22
C GLY A 149 18.51 -21.21 -45.45
N VAL A 150 19.19 -21.55 -46.55
CA VAL A 150 18.56 -22.05 -47.79
C VAL A 150 19.52 -23.03 -48.45
N THR A 151 19.03 -24.24 -48.76
CA THR A 151 19.79 -25.24 -49.53
C THR A 151 19.45 -25.08 -51.01
N ILE A 152 20.47 -24.79 -51.84
CA ILE A 152 20.30 -24.57 -53.29
C ILE A 152 20.84 -25.80 -54.03
N TYR A 153 20.02 -26.37 -54.92
CA TYR A 153 20.40 -27.48 -55.78
C TYR A 153 20.76 -26.95 -57.17
N SER A 154 21.99 -27.17 -57.62
CA SER A 154 22.43 -26.85 -58.98
C SER A 154 22.55 -28.12 -59.81
N VAL A 155 22.04 -28.06 -61.05
CA VAL A 155 22.07 -29.17 -62.01
C VAL A 155 23.08 -28.85 -63.09
N ASP A 156 24.21 -29.54 -63.12
CA ASP A 156 25.18 -29.41 -64.20
C ASP A 156 24.77 -30.29 -65.38
N LYS A 157 24.37 -29.65 -66.49
CA LYS A 157 24.14 -30.36 -67.76
C LYS A 157 25.47 -30.63 -68.45
N LYS A 158 25.76 -31.90 -68.70
CA LYS A 158 26.79 -32.32 -69.66
C LYS A 158 26.28 -32.28 -71.08
#